data_AF-A0AAD8HU00-F1
#
_entry.id   AF-A0AAD8HU00-F1
#
_cell.length_a   1.000
_cell.length_b   1.000
_cell.length_c   1.000
_cell.angle_alpha   90.00
_cell.angle_beta   90.00
_cell.angle_gamma   90.00
#
_symmetry.space_group_name_H-M   'P 1'
#
loop_
_entity.id
_entity.type
_entity.pdbx_description
1 polymer ?
#
loop_
_entity_poly.entity_id
_entity_poly.type
_entity_poly.pdbx_seq_one_letter_code
_entity_poly.pdbx_strand_id
1 'polypeptide(L)'
;MKASYKEMTTFDISSDDEEQRKENISVADIKALGIDFIEKDVMTELTVKRMDEKAAWYYARCAKCNIEVIRQDGRYKCTKCNRVIPHPDKRFRVFTYCSDNIGCIGIIIPDSEVRKLINKTVFDIQAEYTEEPVIEPFPEELKQLQHKVYEFMIKISEENIKNGCTIYHASKLENAMEKSGNFSPQPTILTRNEDYSSMDVYSNLNNSIYIS
;
A
#
# COMPACT_ATOMS: atom_id res chain seq x y z
N MET A 1 -22.64 -57.70 22.94
CA MET A 1 -23.41 -56.44 22.98
C MET A 1 -23.09 -55.69 24.26
N LYS A 2 -22.09 -54.80 24.22
CA LYS A 2 -21.67 -53.85 25.27
C LYS A 2 -20.85 -52.72 24.63
N ALA A 3 -21.06 -51.50 25.13
CA ALA A 3 -20.26 -50.25 25.06
C ALA A 3 -19.79 -49.78 23.67
N SER A 4 -20.35 -48.69 23.10
CA SER A 4 -20.08 -47.27 23.43
C SER A 4 -18.58 -46.96 23.47
N TYR A 5 -18.05 -46.46 22.35
CA TYR A 5 -16.67 -45.98 22.27
C TYR A 5 -16.59 -44.56 22.84
N LYS A 6 -15.66 -44.42 23.77
CA LYS A 6 -15.33 -43.22 24.55
C LYS A 6 -14.33 -42.36 23.77
N GLU A 7 -14.40 -41.07 24.06
CA GLU A 7 -13.61 -39.95 23.54
C GLU A 7 -12.10 -40.21 23.44
N MET A 8 -11.47 -39.66 22.41
CA MET A 8 -10.04 -39.36 22.41
C MET A 8 -9.82 -37.89 22.06
N THR A 9 -9.47 -37.21 23.14
CA THR A 9 -9.09 -35.83 23.42
C THR A 9 -8.09 -35.16 22.47
N THR A 10 -8.33 -33.84 22.34
CA THR A 10 -7.39 -32.70 22.26
C THR A 10 -6.53 -32.55 21.01
N PHE A 11 -6.98 -31.68 20.12
CA PHE A 11 -6.13 -30.90 19.24
C PHE A 11 -6.46 -29.41 19.45
N ASP A 12 -6.10 -28.91 20.64
CA ASP A 12 -6.00 -27.49 20.93
C ASP A 12 -4.52 -27.11 20.87
N ILE A 13 -4.11 -26.40 19.82
CA ILE A 13 -3.24 -25.22 19.96
C ILE A 13 -3.75 -24.24 18.90
N SER A 14 -4.58 -23.29 19.35
CA SER A 14 -4.82 -22.04 18.67
C SER A 14 -3.47 -21.41 18.32
N SER A 15 -3.22 -21.22 17.02
CA SER A 15 -2.27 -20.20 16.60
C SER A 15 -2.96 -18.86 16.85
N ASP A 16 -2.93 -18.43 18.10
CA ASP A 16 -3.17 -17.05 18.50
C ASP A 16 -2.03 -16.22 17.88
N ASP A 17 -2.17 -15.90 16.59
CA ASP A 17 -1.60 -14.70 16.01
C ASP A 17 -2.36 -13.51 16.61
N GLU A 18 -2.18 -13.31 17.92
CA GLU A 18 -2.44 -12.03 18.58
C GLU A 18 -1.46 -11.05 17.94
N GLU A 19 -1.90 -10.40 16.87
CA GLU A 19 -1.30 -9.19 16.34
C GLU A 19 -1.34 -8.17 17.47
N GLN A 20 -0.30 -8.21 18.32
CA GLN A 20 -0.14 -7.36 19.48
C GLN A 20 -0.15 -5.93 18.95
N ARG A 21 -1.30 -5.26 19.09
CA ARG A 21 -1.51 -3.90 18.57
C ARG A 21 -0.41 -3.04 19.17
N LYS A 22 0.56 -2.65 18.33
CA LYS A 22 1.55 -1.64 18.72
C LYS A 22 0.76 -0.41 19.13
N GLU A 23 0.97 0.06 20.35
CA GLU A 23 0.27 1.25 20.83
C GLU A 23 0.55 2.43 19.89
N ASN A 24 -0.49 3.18 19.58
CA ASN A 24 -0.42 4.38 18.76
C ASN A 24 0.26 5.49 19.58
N ILE A 25 1.40 6.00 19.11
CA ILE A 25 2.16 7.05 19.79
C ILE A 25 2.02 8.41 19.07
N SER A 26 2.06 9.49 19.86
CA SER A 26 1.94 10.86 19.35
C SER A 26 3.23 11.33 18.67
N VAL A 27 3.14 12.38 17.86
CA VAL A 27 4.29 13.05 17.26
C VAL A 27 5.24 13.62 18.32
N ALA A 28 4.70 14.11 19.44
CA ALA A 28 5.52 14.60 20.54
C ALA A 28 6.36 13.48 21.14
N ASP A 29 5.76 12.30 21.36
CA ASP A 29 6.46 11.14 21.89
C ASP A 29 7.47 10.57 20.91
N ILE A 30 7.13 10.51 19.61
CA ILE A 30 8.07 10.11 18.54
C ILE A 30 9.34 10.94 18.58
N LYS A 31 9.22 12.26 18.75
CA LYS A 31 10.37 13.18 18.83
C LYS A 31 11.18 13.04 20.13
N ALA A 32 10.57 12.48 21.18
CA ALA A 32 11.21 12.23 22.47
C ALA A 32 11.83 10.82 22.57
N LEU A 33 11.70 9.98 21.54
CA LEU A 33 12.29 8.64 21.52
C LEU A 33 13.82 8.70 21.62
N GLY A 34 14.37 7.72 22.33
CA GLY A 34 15.81 7.57 22.54
C GLY A 34 16.46 6.51 21.64
N ILE A 35 17.75 6.28 21.88
CA ILE A 35 18.59 5.30 21.16
C ILE A 35 18.04 3.88 21.16
N ASP A 36 17.24 3.51 22.17
CA ASP A 36 16.63 2.17 22.27
C ASP A 36 15.59 1.89 21.17
N PHE A 37 15.18 2.91 20.42
CA PHE A 37 14.21 2.79 19.33
C PHE A 37 14.83 2.76 17.94
N ILE A 38 16.16 2.88 17.82
CA ILE A 38 16.84 2.77 16.53
C ILE A 38 16.52 1.43 15.86
N GLU A 39 16.16 1.48 14.57
CA GLU A 39 15.72 0.38 13.71
C GLU A 39 14.41 -0.29 14.16
N LYS A 40 13.67 0.26 15.13
CA LYS A 40 12.35 -0.22 15.53
C LYS A 40 11.23 0.48 14.76
N ASP A 41 10.15 -0.26 14.55
CA ASP A 41 8.91 0.25 13.95
C ASP A 41 7.91 0.65 15.04
N VAL A 42 7.43 1.88 14.98
CA VAL A 42 6.38 2.44 15.85
C VAL A 42 5.12 2.77 15.05
N MET A 43 3.95 2.73 15.69
CA MET A 43 2.67 3.02 15.06
C MET A 43 2.21 4.43 15.42
N THR A 44 1.71 5.18 14.45
CA THR A 44 1.18 6.54 14.66
C THR A 44 0.01 6.84 13.73
N GLU A 45 -1.05 7.46 14.22
CA GLU A 45 -2.16 7.94 13.41
C GLU A 45 -1.98 9.42 13.08
N LEU A 46 -1.91 9.76 11.78
CA LEU A 46 -1.62 11.11 11.33
C LEU A 46 -2.50 11.54 10.17
N THR A 47 -2.78 12.84 10.11
CA THR A 47 -3.39 13.46 8.92
C THR A 47 -2.30 13.90 7.95
N VAL A 48 -2.40 13.49 6.68
CA VAL A 48 -1.56 14.05 5.61
C VAL A 48 -2.04 15.46 5.30
N LYS A 49 -1.27 16.49 5.69
CA LYS A 49 -1.66 17.90 5.50
C LYS A 49 -1.30 18.42 4.11
N ARG A 50 -0.11 18.08 3.63
CA ARG A 50 0.37 18.48 2.30
C ARG A 50 1.45 17.52 1.81
N MET A 51 1.74 17.56 0.52
CA MET A 51 2.86 16.85 -0.07
C MET A 51 3.93 17.81 -0.58
N ASP A 52 5.15 17.31 -0.75
CA ASP A 52 6.21 18.07 -1.39
C ASP A 52 6.14 17.92 -2.91
N GLU A 53 5.41 18.82 -3.55
CA GLU A 53 5.23 18.82 -5.01
C GLU A 53 6.49 19.26 -5.78
N LYS A 54 7.50 19.79 -5.08
CA LYS A 54 8.79 20.20 -5.68
C LYS A 54 9.83 19.08 -5.62
N ALA A 55 9.68 18.16 -4.67
CA ALA A 55 10.54 16.99 -4.58
C ALA A 55 10.23 15.98 -5.70
N ALA A 56 11.24 15.21 -6.10
CA ALA A 56 11.05 14.11 -7.04
C ALA A 56 10.12 13.05 -6.42
N TRP A 57 8.96 12.84 -7.03
CA TRP A 57 7.92 11.93 -6.55
C TRP A 57 8.18 10.44 -6.86
N TYR A 58 9.21 10.16 -7.66
CA TYR A 58 9.73 8.82 -7.91
C TYR A 58 11.25 8.83 -8.08
N TYR A 59 11.84 7.65 -8.09
CA TYR A 59 13.22 7.41 -8.46
C TYR A 59 13.33 6.20 -9.39
N ALA A 60 14.36 6.21 -10.22
CA ALA A 60 14.69 5.09 -11.10
C ALA A 60 15.74 4.20 -10.41
N ARG A 61 15.65 2.88 -10.58
CA ARG A 61 16.58 1.90 -9.99
C ARG A 61 17.06 0.87 -11.00
N CYS A 62 18.24 0.32 -10.74
CA CYS A 62 18.80 -0.76 -11.54
C CYS A 62 18.09 -2.08 -11.20
N ALA A 63 17.46 -2.71 -12.19
CA ALA A 63 16.81 -4.01 -12.00
C ALA A 63 17.76 -5.14 -11.53
N LYS A 64 19.07 -5.00 -11.73
CA LYS A 64 20.06 -6.01 -11.31
C LYS A 64 20.50 -5.84 -9.85
N CYS A 65 20.85 -4.62 -9.44
CA CYS A 65 21.46 -4.38 -8.13
C CYS A 65 20.60 -3.55 -7.18
N ASN A 66 19.40 -3.17 -7.60
CA ASN A 66 18.38 -2.48 -6.79
C ASN A 66 18.78 -1.10 -6.25
N ILE A 67 19.85 -0.50 -6.78
CA ILE A 67 20.31 0.84 -6.41
C ILE A 67 19.76 1.87 -7.38
N GLU A 68 19.48 3.06 -6.86
CA GLU A 68 19.07 4.22 -7.62
C GLU A 68 20.06 4.54 -8.75
N VAL A 69 19.53 4.78 -9.95
CA VAL A 69 20.33 5.12 -11.12
C VAL A 69 20.30 6.63 -11.33
N ILE A 70 21.41 7.17 -11.77
CA ILE A 70 21.51 8.60 -12.09
C ILE A 70 21.16 8.83 -13.56
N ARG A 71 20.55 9.96 -13.88
CA ARG A 71 20.36 10.40 -15.26
C ARG A 71 21.54 11.29 -15.65
N GLN A 72 22.33 10.86 -16.63
CA GLN A 72 23.48 11.56 -17.16
C GLN A 72 23.39 11.57 -18.69
N ASP A 73 23.48 12.75 -19.32
CA ASP A 73 23.37 12.92 -20.78
C ASP A 73 22.12 12.25 -21.38
N GLY A 74 20.98 12.41 -20.71
CA GLY A 74 19.70 11.83 -21.11
C GLY A 74 19.57 10.32 -20.88
N ARG A 75 20.62 9.63 -20.40
CA ARG A 75 20.65 8.18 -20.19
C ARG A 75 20.70 7.85 -18.71
N TYR A 76 20.03 6.77 -18.32
CA TYR A 76 20.16 6.24 -16.95
C TYR A 76 21.42 5.40 -16.84
N LYS A 77 22.23 5.67 -15.81
CA LYS A 77 23.48 4.97 -15.52
C LYS A 77 23.44 4.42 -14.09
N CYS A 78 23.73 3.12 -13.97
CA CYS A 78 23.94 2.52 -12.66
C CYS A 78 25.41 2.67 -12.27
N THR A 79 25.67 3.33 -11.15
CA THR A 79 27.02 3.56 -10.62
C THR A 79 27.67 2.26 -10.13
N LYS A 80 26.91 1.37 -9.47
CA LYS A 80 27.42 0.09 -8.97
C LYS A 80 27.70 -0.93 -10.09
N CYS A 81 26.80 -1.06 -11.07
CA CYS A 81 26.99 -1.99 -12.19
C CYS A 81 27.83 -1.40 -13.33
N ASN A 82 28.16 -0.10 -13.27
CA ASN A 82 28.84 0.67 -14.29
C ASN A 82 28.29 0.43 -15.72
N ARG A 83 26.97 0.50 -15.88
CA ARG A 83 26.30 0.28 -17.17
C ARG A 83 25.13 1.24 -17.39
N VAL A 84 24.82 1.49 -18.65
CA VAL A 84 23.60 2.19 -19.07
C VAL A 84 22.41 1.26 -18.90
N ILE A 85 21.30 1.79 -18.38
CA ILE A 85 20.04 1.10 -18.19
C ILE A 85 19.00 1.78 -19.08
N PRO A 86 18.66 1.23 -20.26
CA PRO A 86 17.69 1.87 -21.16
C PRO A 86 16.31 2.05 -20.52
N HIS A 87 15.84 1.02 -19.80
CA HIS A 87 14.54 1.00 -19.14
C HIS A 87 14.75 0.62 -17.67
N PRO A 88 15.08 1.59 -16.79
CA PRO A 88 15.18 1.31 -15.37
C PRO A 88 13.78 1.06 -14.80
N ASP A 89 13.73 0.28 -13.72
CA ASP A 89 12.52 0.17 -12.90
C ASP A 89 12.29 1.50 -12.18
N LYS A 90 11.05 1.95 -12.04
CA LYS A 90 10.70 3.22 -11.41
C LYS A 90 9.81 2.98 -10.20
N ARG A 91 10.11 3.67 -9.09
CA ARG A 91 9.48 3.45 -7.79
C ARG A 91 9.06 4.78 -7.19
N PHE A 92 7.87 4.83 -6.60
CA PHE A 92 7.42 6.02 -5.90
C PHE A 92 8.35 6.36 -4.72
N ARG A 93 8.49 7.66 -4.48
CA ARG A 93 9.14 8.28 -3.32
C ARG A 93 8.34 9.53 -2.99
N VAL A 94 7.24 9.35 -2.27
CA VAL A 94 6.30 10.43 -1.98
C VAL A 94 6.63 11.01 -0.62
N PHE A 95 7.05 12.28 -0.60
CA PHE A 95 7.31 13.02 0.62
C PHE A 95 6.03 13.75 1.08
N THR A 96 5.61 13.48 2.31
CA THR A 96 4.42 14.07 2.91
C THR A 96 4.75 14.81 4.20
N TYR A 97 3.99 15.85 4.48
CA TYR A 97 3.99 16.53 5.76
C TYR A 97 2.71 16.12 6.50
N CYS A 98 2.91 15.41 7.60
CA CYS A 98 1.85 14.82 8.40
C CYS A 98 1.77 15.52 9.76
N SER A 99 0.58 15.54 10.36
CA SER A 99 0.39 16.07 11.72
C SER A 99 -0.64 15.28 12.52
N ASP A 100 -0.46 15.29 13.84
CA ASP A 100 -1.48 14.98 14.83
C ASP A 100 -1.94 16.28 15.52
N ASN A 101 -2.52 16.17 16.72
CA ASN A 101 -2.98 17.30 17.53
C ASN A 101 -1.85 18.10 18.19
N ILE A 102 -0.64 17.55 18.28
CA ILE A 102 0.44 18.05 19.16
C ILE A 102 1.72 18.38 18.35
N GLY A 103 1.84 17.92 17.11
CA GLY A 103 3.00 18.22 16.27
C GLY A 103 2.89 17.79 14.80
N CYS A 104 3.96 18.06 14.06
CA CYS A 104 4.13 17.69 12.67
C CYS A 104 5.48 16.99 12.42
N ILE A 105 5.49 16.08 11.45
CA ILE A 105 6.67 15.36 10.96
C ILE A 105 6.59 15.14 9.45
N GLY A 106 7.75 14.94 8.81
CA GLY A 106 7.82 14.50 7.43
C GLY A 106 7.81 12.98 7.35
N ILE A 107 7.08 12.40 6.40
CA ILE A 107 7.07 10.97 6.15
C ILE A 107 7.32 10.70 4.67
N ILE A 108 8.22 9.76 4.37
CA ILE A 108 8.40 9.19 3.04
C ILE A 108 7.59 7.90 2.96
N ILE A 109 6.60 7.88 2.08
CA ILE A 109 5.75 6.70 1.84
C ILE A 109 6.46 5.79 0.82
N PRO A 110 6.64 4.50 1.12
CA PRO A 110 7.33 3.57 0.23
C PRO A 110 6.43 3.19 -0.95
N ASP A 111 7.09 2.77 -2.03
CA ASP A 111 6.46 2.42 -3.30
C ASP A 111 5.33 1.37 -3.21
N SER A 112 5.45 0.39 -2.32
CA SER A 112 4.40 -0.62 -2.13
C SER A 112 3.10 -0.01 -1.64
N GLU A 113 3.17 0.90 -0.68
CA GLU A 113 1.99 1.49 -0.05
C GLU A 113 1.33 2.52 -0.95
N VAL A 114 2.13 3.32 -1.67
CA VAL A 114 1.59 4.25 -2.69
C VAL A 114 0.82 3.47 -3.75
N ARG A 115 1.40 2.38 -4.29
CA ARG A 115 0.74 1.53 -5.30
C ARG A 115 -0.56 0.93 -4.80
N LYS A 116 -0.64 0.49 -3.54
CA LYS A 116 -1.89 -0.03 -2.96
C LYS A 116 -2.98 1.03 -2.89
N LEU A 117 -2.63 2.25 -2.50
CA LEU A 117 -3.61 3.32 -2.29
C LEU A 117 -4.11 3.94 -3.59
N ILE A 118 -3.27 4.03 -4.63
CA ILE A 118 -3.65 4.67 -5.90
C ILE A 118 -3.96 3.68 -7.02
N ASN A 119 -3.60 2.40 -6.84
CA ASN A 119 -3.74 1.33 -7.82
C ASN A 119 -3.12 1.65 -9.20
N LYS A 120 -1.99 2.38 -9.19
CA LYS A 120 -1.18 2.74 -10.37
C LYS A 120 0.30 2.61 -10.03
N THR A 121 1.12 2.25 -11.00
CA THR A 121 2.58 2.34 -10.96
C THR A 121 3.06 3.70 -11.46
N VAL A 122 4.35 4.00 -11.28
CA VAL A 122 4.97 5.20 -11.87
C VAL A 122 4.84 5.19 -13.40
N PHE A 123 4.92 4.01 -14.02
CA PHE A 123 4.79 3.87 -15.48
C PHE A 123 3.36 4.17 -15.96
N ASP A 124 2.34 3.76 -15.20
CA ASP A 124 0.95 4.02 -15.55
C ASP A 124 0.66 5.52 -15.55
N ILE A 125 1.11 6.24 -14.51
CA ILE A 125 1.00 7.71 -14.46
C ILE A 125 1.74 8.36 -15.63
N GLN A 126 2.95 7.87 -15.95
CA GLN A 126 3.74 8.45 -17.04
C GLN A 126 3.16 8.17 -18.43
N ALA A 127 2.46 7.05 -18.61
CA ALA A 127 1.82 6.70 -19.87
C ALA A 127 0.64 7.63 -20.22
N GLU A 128 0.10 8.35 -19.24
CA GLU A 128 -0.98 9.32 -19.43
C GLU A 128 -0.47 10.68 -19.93
N TYR A 129 0.84 10.93 -19.90
CA TYR A 129 1.42 12.14 -20.51
C TYR A 129 1.52 11.99 -22.03
N THR A 130 0.91 12.92 -22.76
CA THR A 130 0.95 12.96 -24.24
C THR A 130 2.36 13.24 -24.79
N GLU A 131 3.17 14.00 -24.06
CA GLU A 131 4.54 14.39 -24.42
C GLU A 131 5.45 14.30 -23.19
N GLU A 132 6.75 14.05 -23.39
CA GLU A 132 7.73 14.10 -22.27
C GLU A 132 7.88 15.55 -21.79
N PRO A 133 7.44 15.89 -20.58
CA PRO A 133 7.51 17.27 -20.11
C PRO A 133 8.96 17.66 -19.78
N VAL A 134 9.32 18.92 -20.04
CA VAL A 134 10.63 19.48 -19.66
C VAL A 134 10.82 19.46 -18.15
N ILE A 135 9.74 19.70 -17.40
CA ILE A 135 9.67 19.56 -15.95
C ILE A 135 8.54 18.59 -15.66
N GLU A 136 8.86 17.45 -15.07
CA GLU A 136 7.86 16.44 -14.75
C GLU A 136 6.94 16.95 -13.63
N PRO A 137 5.65 17.15 -13.90
CA PRO A 137 4.73 17.71 -12.92
C PRO A 137 4.50 16.70 -11.79
N PHE A 138 4.06 17.21 -10.64
CA PHE A 138 3.59 16.36 -9.56
C PHE A 138 2.23 15.72 -9.95
N PRO A 139 2.06 14.40 -9.85
CA PRO A 139 0.84 13.72 -10.26
C PRO A 139 -0.38 14.09 -9.40
N GLU A 140 -1.52 14.36 -10.05
CA GLU A 140 -2.79 14.64 -9.36
C GLU A 140 -3.30 13.42 -8.60
N GLU A 141 -3.02 12.21 -9.07
CA GLU A 141 -3.40 10.95 -8.44
C GLU A 141 -2.78 10.79 -7.05
N LEU A 142 -1.59 11.36 -6.83
CA LEU A 142 -0.99 11.34 -5.50
C LEU A 142 -1.72 12.33 -4.58
N LYS A 143 -2.31 13.42 -5.10
CA LYS A 143 -3.02 14.43 -4.28
C LYS A 143 -4.23 13.87 -3.55
N GLN A 144 -4.78 12.75 -4.00
CA GLN A 144 -5.86 12.06 -3.30
C GLN A 144 -5.47 11.54 -1.91
N LEU A 145 -4.17 11.50 -1.57
CA LEU A 145 -3.67 11.14 -0.25
C LEU A 145 -3.78 12.31 0.75
N GLN A 146 -3.92 13.55 0.28
CA GLN A 146 -4.00 14.72 1.15
C GLN A 146 -5.35 14.77 1.89
N HIS A 147 -5.34 15.41 3.06
CA HIS A 147 -6.50 15.64 3.92
C HIS A 147 -7.17 14.36 4.46
N LYS A 148 -6.49 13.21 4.35
CA LYS A 148 -6.93 11.93 4.90
C LYS A 148 -6.10 11.55 6.12
N VAL A 149 -6.73 10.76 7.00
CA VAL A 149 -6.12 10.20 8.19
C VAL A 149 -5.67 8.78 7.89
N TYR A 150 -4.42 8.48 8.24
CA TYR A 150 -3.84 7.17 8.06
C TYR A 150 -3.14 6.71 9.32
N GLU A 151 -3.12 5.40 9.51
CA GLU A 151 -2.23 4.75 10.46
C GLU A 151 -0.92 4.41 9.74
N PHE A 152 0.16 5.03 10.21
CA PHE A 152 1.51 4.80 9.73
C PHE A 152 2.24 3.87 10.68
N MET A 153 2.88 2.84 10.13
CA MET A 153 3.99 2.19 10.81
C MET A 153 5.26 2.85 10.29
N ILE A 154 5.99 3.57 11.14
CA ILE A 154 7.22 4.27 10.78
C ILE A 154 8.43 3.59 11.42
N LYS A 155 9.50 3.47 10.65
CA LYS A 155 10.79 2.98 11.14
C LYS A 155 11.61 4.15 11.68
N ILE A 156 12.06 4.03 12.91
CA ILE A 156 12.94 5.01 13.55
C ILE A 156 14.38 4.72 13.12
N SER A 157 14.98 5.64 12.36
CA SER A 157 16.37 5.48 11.91
C SER A 157 17.36 6.07 12.91
N GLU A 158 18.62 5.67 12.76
CA GLU A 158 19.73 6.26 13.50
C GLU A 158 19.83 7.79 13.29
N GLU A 159 19.54 8.29 12.08
CA GLU A 159 19.56 9.73 11.77
C GLU A 159 18.45 10.49 12.50
N ASN A 160 17.29 9.86 12.73
CA ASN A 160 16.20 10.48 13.49
C ASN A 160 16.63 10.75 14.94
N ILE A 161 17.37 9.82 15.55
CA ILE A 161 17.79 9.91 16.95
C ILE A 161 19.06 10.74 17.09
N LYS A 162 20.11 10.45 16.32
CA LYS A 162 21.44 11.06 16.51
C LYS A 162 21.53 12.47 15.93
N ASN A 163 20.87 12.70 14.79
CA ASN A 163 20.97 13.97 14.06
C ASN A 163 19.69 14.82 14.17
N GLY A 164 18.66 14.32 14.88
CA GLY A 164 17.38 15.01 15.02
C GLY A 164 16.61 15.14 13.70
N CYS A 165 16.82 14.22 12.75
CA CYS A 165 16.11 14.24 11.47
C CYS A 165 14.60 14.09 11.70
N THR A 166 13.80 15.01 11.17
CA THR A 166 12.33 15.02 11.33
C THR A 166 11.59 14.33 10.18
N ILE A 167 12.34 13.65 9.30
CA ILE A 167 11.84 12.89 8.16
C ILE A 167 11.93 11.41 8.51
N TYR A 168 10.81 10.71 8.48
CA TYR A 168 10.69 9.30 8.82
C TYR A 168 10.32 8.48 7.60
N HIS A 169 10.70 7.20 7.59
CA HIS A 169 10.32 6.27 6.54
C HIS A 169 9.17 5.40 7.01
N ALA A 170 8.07 5.39 6.25
CA ALA A 170 6.97 4.46 6.53
C ALA A 170 7.34 3.04 6.06
N SER A 171 7.05 2.06 6.90
CA SER A 171 7.12 0.62 6.62
C SER A 171 5.77 0.10 6.15
N LYS A 172 4.66 0.61 6.72
CA LYS A 172 3.27 0.26 6.40
C LYS A 172 2.38 1.49 6.45
N LEU A 173 1.31 1.49 5.66
CA LEU A 173 0.32 2.56 5.64
C LEU A 173 -1.08 1.98 5.47
N GLU A 174 -2.00 2.33 6.37
CA GLU A 174 -3.39 1.88 6.32
C GLU A 174 -4.36 3.05 6.46
N ASN A 175 -5.47 2.99 5.74
CA ASN A 175 -6.52 4.01 5.85
C ASN A 175 -7.29 3.81 7.16
N ALA A 176 -7.27 4.81 8.04
CA ALA A 176 -7.89 4.70 9.37
C ALA A 176 -9.42 4.48 9.27
N MET A 177 -10.06 4.98 8.21
CA MET A 177 -11.51 4.85 8.00
C MET A 177 -11.95 3.45 7.60
N GLU A 178 -11.08 2.64 6.99
CA GLU A 178 -11.44 1.30 6.50
C GLU A 178 -11.49 0.25 7.63
N LYS A 179 -10.91 0.56 8.80
CA LYS A 179 -10.90 -0.33 9.97
C LYS A 179 -12.24 -0.46 10.70
N SER A 180 -13.22 0.41 10.44
CA SER A 180 -14.55 0.33 11.07
C SER A 180 -15.53 -0.60 10.34
N GLY A 181 -15.13 -1.22 9.23
CA GLY A 181 -15.94 -2.21 8.53
C GLY A 181 -15.73 -3.61 9.08
N ASN A 182 -16.55 -4.06 10.03
CA ASN A 182 -16.65 -5.48 10.37
C ASN A 182 -17.18 -6.23 9.15
N PHE A 183 -16.28 -6.75 8.31
CA PHE A 183 -16.65 -7.71 7.27
C PHE A 183 -16.83 -9.08 7.93
N SER A 184 -18.03 -9.32 8.46
CA SER A 184 -18.46 -10.68 8.81
C SER A 184 -19.10 -11.28 7.55
N PRO A 185 -18.44 -12.22 6.85
CA PRO A 185 -19.10 -12.94 5.78
C PRO A 185 -20.18 -13.82 6.40
N GLN A 186 -21.43 -13.38 6.36
CA GLN A 186 -22.56 -14.25 6.66
C GLN A 186 -22.59 -15.36 5.60
N PRO A 187 -22.53 -16.64 5.97
CA PRO A 187 -22.68 -17.72 5.01
C PRO A 187 -24.08 -17.62 4.42
N THR A 188 -24.17 -17.31 3.13
CA THR A 188 -25.44 -17.32 2.40
C THR A 188 -25.91 -18.76 2.32
N ILE A 189 -26.87 -19.13 3.15
CA ILE A 189 -27.59 -20.40 3.02
C ILE A 189 -28.44 -20.31 1.75
N LEU A 190 -28.02 -21.02 0.71
CA LEU A 190 -28.87 -21.30 -0.45
C LEU A 190 -29.96 -22.26 0.00
N THR A 191 -31.11 -21.74 0.44
CA THR A 191 -32.30 -22.58 0.62
C THR A 191 -32.86 -22.93 -0.75
N ARG A 192 -32.62 -24.18 -1.14
CA ARG A 192 -33.25 -24.86 -2.26
C ARG A 192 -34.75 -24.99 -1.99
N ASN A 193 -35.58 -24.23 -2.70
CA ASN A 193 -37.01 -24.50 -2.78
C ASN A 193 -37.32 -25.16 -4.13
N GLU A 194 -37.60 -26.46 -4.06
CA GLU A 194 -38.23 -27.23 -5.14
C GLU A 194 -39.73 -26.95 -5.16
N ASP A 195 -40.26 -26.88 -6.39
CA ASP A 195 -41.65 -27.07 -6.83
C ASP A 195 -42.73 -25.99 -6.55
N TYR A 196 -43.13 -25.28 -7.62
CA TYR A 196 -44.43 -25.55 -8.29
C TYR A 196 -44.55 -24.91 -9.71
N SER A 197 -44.43 -25.78 -10.72
CA SER A 197 -45.20 -25.89 -11.98
C SER A 197 -45.42 -24.71 -12.98
N SER A 198 -44.74 -24.86 -14.13
CA SER A 198 -45.23 -24.85 -15.53
C SER A 198 -45.92 -23.62 -16.14
N MET A 199 -45.30 -23.02 -17.16
CA MET A 199 -45.81 -23.08 -18.54
C MET A 199 -44.72 -22.72 -19.57
N ASP A 200 -44.67 -23.52 -20.62
CA ASP A 200 -43.71 -23.57 -21.72
C ASP A 200 -43.69 -22.30 -22.60
N VAL A 201 -42.54 -21.96 -23.20
CA VAL A 201 -42.41 -21.93 -24.67
C VAL A 201 -40.95 -22.25 -25.06
N TYR A 202 -40.79 -23.34 -25.81
CA TYR A 202 -39.53 -23.74 -26.43
C TYR A 202 -39.10 -22.79 -27.57
N SER A 203 -37.80 -22.48 -27.54
CA SER A 203 -36.84 -22.38 -28.64
C SER A 203 -37.36 -22.15 -30.07
N ASN A 204 -36.79 -21.16 -30.75
CA ASN A 204 -36.37 -21.33 -32.14
C ASN A 204 -35.06 -20.57 -32.41
N LEU A 205 -33.95 -21.31 -32.40
CA LEU A 205 -32.75 -21.01 -33.15
C LEU A 205 -32.54 -22.22 -34.06
N ASN A 206 -32.74 -22.01 -35.36
CA ASN A 206 -32.15 -22.72 -36.48
C ASN A 206 -32.94 -22.32 -37.74
N ASN A 207 -32.36 -22.15 -38.91
CA ASN A 207 -31.00 -21.94 -39.37
C ASN A 207 -31.19 -21.65 -40.88
N SER A 208 -30.27 -20.88 -41.45
CA SER A 208 -29.89 -20.89 -42.86
C SER A 208 -30.83 -20.47 -44.02
N ILE A 209 -30.37 -19.42 -44.71
CA ILE A 209 -29.98 -19.33 -46.15
C ILE A 209 -30.99 -19.81 -47.22
N TYR A 210 -31.42 -18.88 -48.10
CA TYR A 210 -31.15 -18.81 -49.57
C TYR A 210 -32.10 -17.76 -50.20
N ILE A 211 -31.56 -16.61 -50.62
CA ILE A 211 -31.43 -16.12 -52.01
C ILE A 211 -32.72 -16.12 -52.84
N SER A 212 -33.18 -14.91 -53.19
CA SER A 212 -33.33 -14.43 -54.57
C SER A 212 -33.50 -12.91 -54.57
#